data_AF-A0A7Y8H5M6-F1
#
_entry.id   AF-A0A7Y8H5M6-F1
#
_cell.length_a   1.000
_cell.length_b   1.000
_cell.length_c   1.000
_cell.angle_alpha   90.00
_cell.angle_beta   90.00
_cell.angle_gamma   90.00
#
_symmetry.space_group_name_H-M   'P 1'
#
loop_
_entity.id
_entity.type
_entity.pdbx_description
1 polymer ?
#
loop_
_entity_poly.entity_id
_entity_poly.type
_entity_poly.pdbx_seq_one_letter_code
_entity_poly.pdbx_strand_id
1 'polypeptide(L)'
;MKKLLLTILIMVAALLIASCSKLKDELVQPQNVSVHGEGTFDKNSANFHGLLVKNSLNKLNDCSQCHAGDFSGGLTEVSCSSSECHLGIGVHVEGIVDTNSANFHGKYISNRNWDFSLCKPCHGNDYSGGIASPTCNNCHLYKGGPENCTTCHGNKNSNAPPRDLSGNYSNTSRGVGAHQVHLKGNMEGKVLLCGDCHNVPGSVSTPGHTDPDLRAEVLMSSNPLAVLKTNDPSTSEYDSNLPLFTPNPVYDLANLTCSNTYCHGYFKNGNLTNAPVWNNPATSECGSCHGNGSNPLPKTSADGGTHPNVQNCSLCHAGVIDANLKFVNASKHIDGKLNLFGKDIKY
;
A
#
# COMPACT_ATOMS: atom_id res chain seq x y z
N MET A 1 -66.88 -29.64 2.89
CA MET A 1 -65.51 -29.09 3.02
C MET A 1 -65.21 -28.01 1.96
N LYS A 2 -65.31 -28.27 0.65
CA LYS A 2 -65.02 -27.26 -0.41
C LYS A 2 -65.83 -25.95 -0.30
N LYS A 3 -67.14 -26.01 0.00
CA LYS A 3 -67.98 -24.81 0.16
C LYS A 3 -67.60 -23.96 1.38
N LEU A 4 -67.20 -24.58 2.49
CA LEU A 4 -66.80 -23.88 3.72
C LEU A 4 -65.45 -23.14 3.55
N LEU A 5 -64.50 -23.77 2.85
CA LEU A 5 -63.21 -23.16 2.50
C LEU A 5 -63.37 -21.95 1.58
N LEU A 6 -64.29 -22.02 0.61
CA LEU A 6 -64.56 -20.90 -0.29
C LEU A 6 -65.16 -19.70 0.45
N THR A 7 -66.08 -19.93 1.39
CA THR A 7 -66.68 -18.85 2.19
C THR A 7 -65.66 -18.18 3.10
N ILE A 8 -64.76 -18.95 3.72
CA ILE A 8 -63.69 -18.41 4.56
C ILE A 8 -62.72 -17.57 3.71
N LEU A 9 -62.37 -18.03 2.51
CA LEU A 9 -61.47 -17.29 1.61
C LEU A 9 -62.08 -15.94 1.17
N ILE A 10 -63.39 -15.92 0.89
CA ILE A 10 -64.11 -14.69 0.53
C ILE A 10 -64.18 -13.73 1.72
N MET A 11 -64.41 -14.24 2.94
CA MET A 11 -64.41 -13.41 4.15
C MET A 11 -63.05 -12.79 4.43
N VAL A 12 -61.96 -13.56 4.29
CA VAL A 12 -60.58 -13.07 4.47
C VAL A 12 -60.24 -12.03 3.41
N ALA A 13 -60.63 -12.25 2.15
CA ALA A 13 -60.45 -11.27 1.09
C ALA A 13 -61.23 -9.97 1.37
N ALA A 14 -62.48 -10.05 1.84
CA ALA A 14 -63.28 -8.89 2.20
C ALA A 14 -62.68 -8.12 3.39
N LEU A 15 -62.14 -8.82 4.39
CA LEU A 15 -61.44 -8.24 5.54
C LEU A 15 -60.13 -7.53 5.14
N LEU A 16 -59.39 -8.10 4.19
CA LEU A 16 -58.17 -7.47 3.64
C LEU A 16 -58.51 -6.20 2.85
N ILE A 17 -59.57 -6.23 2.02
CA ILE A 17 -60.00 -5.07 1.24
C ILE A 17 -60.53 -3.95 2.15
N ALA A 18 -61.32 -4.30 3.17
CA ALA A 18 -61.83 -3.34 4.15
C ALA A 18 -60.72 -2.73 5.04
N SER A 19 -59.68 -3.50 5.35
CA SER A 19 -58.52 -3.01 6.10
C SER A 19 -57.67 -2.01 5.31
N CYS A 20 -57.59 -2.16 3.98
CA CYS A 20 -56.89 -1.20 3.12
C CYS A 20 -57.67 0.11 2.90
N SER A 21 -59.00 0.10 3.01
CA SER A 21 -59.82 1.30 2.78
C SER A 21 -59.73 2.34 3.90
N LYS A 22 -59.42 1.94 5.14
CA LYS A 22 -59.34 2.86 6.29
C LYS A 22 -58.05 3.68 6.36
N LEU A 23 -57.03 3.33 5.58
CA LEU A 23 -55.72 3.99 5.57
C LEU A 23 -55.68 5.29 4.75
N LYS A 24 -56.75 5.63 4.02
CA LYS A 24 -56.77 6.79 3.11
C LYS A 24 -57.30 8.09 3.72
N ASP A 25 -58.04 8.02 4.83
CA ASP A 25 -58.83 9.16 5.31
C ASP A 25 -58.09 10.04 6.34
N GLU A 26 -56.89 9.66 6.78
CA GLU A 26 -56.04 10.43 7.72
C GLU A 26 -54.70 10.87 7.11
N LEU A 27 -54.64 11.08 5.79
CA LEU A 27 -53.48 11.76 5.20
C LEU A 27 -53.61 13.26 5.47
N VAL A 28 -52.98 13.71 6.56
CA VAL A 28 -52.71 15.13 6.79
C VAL A 28 -52.06 15.68 5.53
N GLN A 29 -52.65 16.73 4.94
CA GLN A 29 -52.06 17.44 3.80
C GLN A 29 -50.59 17.74 4.11
N PRO A 30 -49.64 17.36 3.24
CA PRO A 30 -48.24 17.65 3.48
C PRO A 30 -48.11 19.16 3.67
N GLN A 31 -47.63 19.57 4.86
CA GLN A 31 -47.29 20.97 5.07
C GLN A 31 -46.29 21.38 4.00
N ASN A 32 -46.50 22.55 3.38
CA ASN A 32 -45.49 23.17 2.54
C ASN A 32 -44.33 23.61 3.44
N VAL A 33 -43.40 22.69 3.69
CA VAL A 33 -42.16 22.97 4.40
C VAL A 33 -41.18 23.52 3.37
N SER A 34 -41.05 24.85 3.29
CA SER A 34 -39.98 25.47 2.51
C SER A 34 -38.68 25.41 3.33
N VAL A 35 -38.05 24.23 3.30
CA VAL A 35 -36.71 24.02 3.87
C VAL A 35 -35.60 24.53 2.94
N HIS A 36 -35.90 24.72 1.66
CA HIS A 36 -34.97 25.20 0.63
C HIS A 36 -35.46 26.56 0.10
N GLY A 37 -34.71 27.62 0.40
CA GLY A 37 -34.96 29.00 -0.02
C GLY A 37 -33.79 29.62 -0.81
N GLU A 38 -33.80 30.94 -0.98
CA GLU A 38 -32.69 31.63 -1.67
C GLU A 38 -31.36 31.47 -0.92
N GLY A 39 -30.30 31.18 -1.66
CA GLY A 39 -28.96 30.93 -1.11
C GLY A 39 -28.75 29.51 -0.55
N THR A 40 -29.72 28.60 -0.68
CA THR A 40 -29.59 27.20 -0.21
C THR A 40 -28.38 26.46 -0.79
N PHE A 41 -28.00 26.76 -2.03
CA PHE A 41 -26.85 26.15 -2.70
C PHE A 41 -25.58 26.99 -2.65
N ASP A 42 -25.62 28.19 -2.05
CA ASP A 42 -24.43 29.03 -1.87
C ASP A 42 -23.79 28.71 -0.52
N LYS A 43 -22.58 28.14 -0.54
CA LYS A 43 -21.79 27.81 0.65
C LYS A 43 -21.51 28.99 1.59
N ASN A 44 -21.58 30.22 1.07
CA ASN A 44 -21.34 31.43 1.86
C ASN A 44 -22.64 32.03 2.43
N SER A 45 -23.80 31.50 2.05
CA SER A 45 -25.09 31.98 2.52
C SER A 45 -25.38 31.49 3.94
N ALA A 46 -26.05 32.33 4.73
CA ALA A 46 -26.63 31.92 6.00
C ALA A 46 -27.69 30.81 5.84
N ASN A 47 -28.27 30.68 4.65
CA ASN A 47 -29.28 29.68 4.31
C ASN A 47 -28.70 28.41 3.69
N PHE A 48 -27.37 28.25 3.66
CA PHE A 48 -26.74 27.08 3.04
C PHE A 48 -27.27 25.76 3.61
N HIS A 49 -27.71 24.83 2.75
CA HIS A 49 -28.34 23.57 3.20
C HIS A 49 -27.43 22.71 4.10
N GLY A 50 -26.10 22.80 3.96
CA GLY A 50 -25.17 22.12 4.87
C GLY A 50 -25.30 22.57 6.33
N LEU A 51 -25.75 23.80 6.58
CA LEU A 51 -26.06 24.29 7.94
C LEU A 51 -27.37 23.70 8.48
N LEU A 52 -28.33 23.38 7.60
CA LEU A 52 -29.57 22.69 7.99
C LEU A 52 -29.24 21.28 8.48
N VAL A 53 -28.39 20.55 7.76
CA VAL A 53 -27.91 19.22 8.18
C VAL A 53 -27.13 19.30 9.50
N LYS A 54 -26.30 20.34 9.68
CA LYS A 54 -25.56 20.59 10.93
C LYS A 54 -26.47 20.71 12.14
N ASN A 55 -27.50 21.55 12.00
CA ASN A 55 -28.33 22.01 13.10
C ASN A 55 -29.49 21.04 13.39
N SER A 56 -29.76 20.11 12.46
CA SER A 56 -30.67 18.99 12.68
C SER A 56 -30.17 18.08 13.81
N LEU A 57 -31.11 17.61 14.63
CA LEU A 57 -30.86 16.71 15.76
C LEU A 57 -30.45 15.32 15.28
N ASN A 58 -31.09 14.78 14.23
CA ASN A 58 -30.75 13.46 13.67
C ASN A 58 -29.94 13.54 12.37
N LYS A 59 -29.35 14.71 12.04
CA LYS A 59 -28.53 14.94 10.85
C LYS A 59 -29.31 14.58 9.57
N LEU A 60 -28.69 13.81 8.68
CA LEU A 60 -29.29 13.38 7.41
C LEU A 60 -30.57 12.55 7.60
N ASN A 61 -30.76 11.90 8.76
CA ASN A 61 -31.95 11.07 8.98
C ASN A 61 -33.24 11.89 9.01
N ASP A 62 -33.19 13.18 9.39
CA ASP A 62 -34.37 14.06 9.33
C ASP A 62 -34.74 14.38 7.87
N CYS A 63 -33.76 14.39 6.95
CA CYS A 63 -33.96 14.71 5.53
C CYS A 63 -34.53 13.52 4.72
N SER A 64 -34.29 12.29 5.18
CA SER A 64 -34.67 11.07 4.46
C SER A 64 -36.19 10.88 4.33
N GLN A 65 -36.97 11.57 5.17
CA GLN A 65 -38.43 11.55 5.12
C GLN A 65 -38.98 12.10 3.80
N CYS A 66 -38.32 13.11 3.23
CA CYS A 66 -38.69 13.70 1.94
C CYS A 66 -37.80 13.19 0.79
N HIS A 67 -36.51 13.00 1.07
CA HIS A 67 -35.50 12.64 0.05
C HIS A 67 -35.28 11.12 -0.11
N ALA A 68 -36.13 10.29 0.51
CA ALA A 68 -35.98 8.84 0.67
C ALA A 68 -34.83 8.41 1.60
N GLY A 69 -34.93 7.18 2.12
CA GLY A 69 -33.94 6.57 3.02
C GLY A 69 -32.53 6.47 2.44
N ASP A 70 -32.43 6.40 1.11
CA ASP A 70 -31.19 6.30 0.35
C ASP A 70 -30.77 7.63 -0.32
N PHE A 71 -31.52 8.70 -0.07
CA PHE A 71 -31.32 10.02 -0.67
C PHE A 71 -31.37 10.02 -2.21
N SER A 72 -32.07 9.06 -2.81
CA SER A 72 -32.33 8.97 -4.26
C SER A 72 -33.31 10.03 -4.76
N GLY A 73 -33.94 10.79 -3.86
CA GLY A 73 -34.79 11.94 -4.16
C GLY A 73 -36.23 11.79 -3.67
N GLY A 74 -36.68 10.56 -3.43
CA GLY A 74 -37.96 10.27 -2.78
C GLY A 74 -39.13 11.10 -3.34
N LEU A 75 -39.86 11.76 -2.45
CA LEU A 75 -41.03 12.58 -2.78
C LEU A 75 -40.66 13.91 -3.46
N THR A 76 -39.40 14.32 -3.35
CA THR A 76 -38.91 15.60 -3.89
C THR A 76 -38.33 15.49 -5.29
N GLU A 77 -38.06 14.26 -5.76
CA GLU A 77 -37.33 13.97 -7.01
C GLU A 77 -35.91 14.57 -7.08
N VAL A 78 -35.39 15.13 -5.97
CA VAL A 78 -34.05 15.71 -5.88
C VAL A 78 -33.11 14.76 -5.15
N SER A 79 -32.30 14.03 -5.91
CA SER A 79 -31.29 13.11 -5.39
C SER A 79 -30.08 13.84 -4.82
N CYS A 80 -29.77 13.59 -3.55
CA CYS A 80 -28.50 14.02 -2.96
C CYS A 80 -27.34 13.18 -3.50
N SER A 81 -27.57 11.92 -3.88
CA SER A 81 -26.55 10.99 -4.39
C SER A 81 -26.22 11.16 -5.88
N SER A 82 -26.78 12.17 -6.55
CA SER A 82 -26.47 12.51 -7.94
C SER A 82 -25.07 13.12 -8.10
N SER A 83 -24.53 13.03 -9.33
CA SER A 83 -23.24 13.65 -9.69
C SER A 83 -23.19 15.16 -9.42
N GLU A 84 -24.33 15.83 -9.52
CA GLU A 84 -24.47 17.28 -9.37
C GLU A 84 -24.55 17.75 -7.92
N CYS A 85 -24.80 16.84 -6.96
CA CYS A 85 -24.98 17.18 -5.55
C CYS A 85 -23.92 16.52 -4.66
N HIS A 86 -24.07 15.23 -4.33
CA HIS A 86 -23.18 14.50 -3.43
C HIS A 86 -23.08 13.00 -3.78
N LEU A 87 -22.41 12.68 -4.89
CA LEU A 87 -22.17 11.29 -5.33
C LEU A 87 -21.63 10.37 -4.22
N GLY A 88 -20.83 10.91 -3.28
CA GLY A 88 -20.23 10.16 -2.17
C GLY A 88 -21.15 9.93 -0.97
N ILE A 89 -22.32 10.58 -0.85
CA ILE A 89 -23.11 10.56 0.40
C ILE A 89 -23.65 9.17 0.75
N GLY A 90 -24.01 8.38 -0.27
CA GLY A 90 -24.56 7.03 -0.12
C GLY A 90 -23.57 5.99 0.40
N VAL A 91 -22.32 6.37 0.66
CA VAL A 91 -21.32 5.48 1.29
C VAL A 91 -21.59 5.26 2.79
N HIS A 92 -22.31 6.17 3.45
CA HIS A 92 -22.55 6.14 4.89
C HIS A 92 -23.71 5.21 5.27
N VAL A 93 -23.50 3.91 5.06
CA VAL A 93 -24.47 2.85 5.40
C VAL A 93 -24.02 2.06 6.63
N GLU A 94 -24.92 1.24 7.17
CA GLU A 94 -24.57 0.32 8.25
C GLU A 94 -23.39 -0.59 7.86
N GLY A 95 -22.45 -0.78 8.78
CA GLY A 95 -21.25 -1.58 8.56
C GLY A 95 -20.09 -0.84 7.86
N ILE A 96 -20.21 0.46 7.56
CA ILE A 96 -19.14 1.23 6.90
C ILE A 96 -17.80 1.25 7.65
N VAL A 97 -17.82 1.10 8.98
CA VAL A 97 -16.63 1.02 9.84
C VAL A 97 -16.24 -0.41 10.26
N ASP A 98 -17.05 -1.42 9.94
CA ASP A 98 -16.75 -2.81 10.27
C ASP A 98 -15.91 -3.45 9.16
N THR A 99 -14.68 -3.84 9.48
CA THR A 99 -13.73 -4.46 8.53
C THR A 99 -14.23 -5.77 7.91
N ASN A 100 -15.17 -6.45 8.57
CA ASN A 100 -15.75 -7.70 8.07
C ASN A 100 -16.97 -7.46 7.17
N SER A 101 -17.58 -6.28 7.24
CA SER A 101 -18.77 -5.94 6.45
C SER A 101 -18.46 -5.87 4.95
N ALA A 102 -19.44 -6.23 4.12
CA ALA A 102 -19.40 -5.95 2.69
C ALA A 102 -19.38 -4.43 2.40
N ASN A 103 -19.94 -3.64 3.31
CA ASN A 103 -20.03 -2.18 3.21
C ASN A 103 -18.79 -1.45 3.74
N PHE A 104 -17.74 -2.16 4.18
CA PHE A 104 -16.56 -1.53 4.76
C PHE A 104 -15.94 -0.45 3.85
N HIS A 105 -15.61 0.73 4.41
CA HIS A 105 -15.12 1.87 3.61
C HIS A 105 -13.84 1.55 2.84
N GLY A 106 -12.95 0.71 3.40
CA GLY A 106 -11.75 0.28 2.69
C GLY A 106 -12.06 -0.46 1.38
N LYS A 107 -13.13 -1.27 1.35
CA LYS A 107 -13.60 -1.95 0.12
C LYS A 107 -14.26 -0.96 -0.84
N TYR A 108 -15.02 0.00 -0.33
CA TYR A 108 -15.65 1.03 -1.15
C TYR A 108 -14.60 1.87 -1.90
N ILE A 109 -13.52 2.26 -1.20
CA ILE A 109 -12.43 3.07 -1.73
C ILE A 109 -11.54 2.24 -2.67
N SER A 110 -11.24 0.98 -2.34
CA SER A 110 -10.47 0.10 -3.24
C SER A 110 -11.16 -0.10 -4.59
N ASN A 111 -12.49 -0.25 -4.59
CA ASN A 111 -13.28 -0.40 -5.82
C ASN A 111 -13.34 0.87 -6.68
N ARG A 112 -12.81 1.99 -6.18
CA ARG A 112 -12.69 3.28 -6.88
C ARG A 112 -11.23 3.67 -7.08
N ASN A 113 -10.34 2.68 -7.20
CA ASN A 113 -8.91 2.88 -7.44
C ASN A 113 -8.25 3.78 -6.39
N TRP A 114 -8.70 3.69 -5.14
CA TRP A 114 -8.17 4.47 -4.03
C TRP A 114 -8.30 5.99 -4.21
N ASP A 115 -9.31 6.43 -4.96
CA ASP A 115 -9.61 7.86 -5.14
C ASP A 115 -10.34 8.44 -3.92
N PHE A 116 -9.65 9.33 -3.21
CA PHE A 116 -10.19 10.05 -2.06
C PHE A 116 -10.75 11.44 -2.41
N SER A 117 -10.70 11.85 -3.68
CA SER A 117 -11.16 13.18 -4.13
C SER A 117 -12.64 13.43 -3.79
N LEU A 118 -13.45 12.38 -3.77
CA LEU A 118 -14.87 12.42 -3.41
C LEU A 118 -15.12 12.66 -1.91
N CYS A 119 -14.14 12.41 -1.04
CA CYS A 119 -14.29 12.47 0.41
C CYS A 119 -13.90 13.85 0.98
N LYS A 120 -12.82 14.45 0.45
CA LYS A 120 -12.25 15.72 0.92
C LYS A 120 -13.24 16.89 0.98
N PRO A 121 -14.20 17.06 0.03
CA PRO A 121 -15.15 18.18 0.07
C PRO A 121 -15.98 18.24 1.36
N CYS A 122 -16.28 17.08 1.96
CA CYS A 122 -17.05 17.00 3.20
C CYS A 122 -16.14 16.78 4.41
N HIS A 123 -15.13 15.90 4.30
CA HIS A 123 -14.28 15.51 5.42
C HIS A 123 -13.09 16.45 5.66
N GLY A 124 -12.91 17.49 4.83
CA GLY A 124 -11.76 18.39 4.89
C GLY A 124 -10.54 17.83 4.16
N ASN A 125 -9.64 18.72 3.74
CA ASN A 125 -8.41 18.33 3.03
C ASN A 125 -7.45 17.48 3.89
N ASP A 126 -7.54 17.60 5.20
CA ASP A 126 -6.77 16.87 6.21
C ASP A 126 -7.59 15.78 6.91
N TYR A 127 -8.81 15.52 6.45
CA TYR A 127 -9.75 14.55 7.02
C TYR A 127 -10.15 14.82 8.48
N SER A 128 -10.00 16.06 8.95
CA SER A 128 -10.43 16.49 10.28
C SER A 128 -11.96 16.48 10.46
N GLY A 129 -12.71 16.21 9.40
CA GLY A 129 -14.16 16.36 9.37
C GLY A 129 -14.56 17.81 9.16
N GLY A 130 -15.84 18.09 9.39
CA GLY A 130 -16.43 19.39 9.17
C GLY A 130 -17.81 19.50 9.78
N ILE A 131 -18.59 20.45 9.28
CA ILE A 131 -19.91 20.81 9.82
C ILE A 131 -20.88 19.62 9.89
N ALA A 132 -20.83 18.70 8.92
CA ALA A 132 -21.76 17.57 8.81
C ALA A 132 -21.05 16.20 8.63
N SER A 133 -19.72 16.15 8.73
CA SER A 133 -18.93 14.95 8.46
C SER A 133 -18.10 14.53 9.68
N PRO A 134 -17.99 13.22 9.98
CA PRO A 134 -17.10 12.75 11.03
C PRO A 134 -15.63 12.94 10.62
N THR A 135 -14.75 13.05 11.61
CA THR A 135 -13.31 13.00 11.37
C THR A 135 -12.86 11.55 11.09
N CYS A 136 -12.05 11.37 10.06
CA CYS A 136 -11.37 10.09 9.80
C CYS A 136 -10.18 9.90 10.74
N ASN A 137 -9.67 10.99 11.32
CA ASN A 137 -8.44 11.03 12.10
C ASN A 137 -8.60 10.39 13.49
N ASN A 138 -9.81 10.03 13.91
CA ASN A 138 -10.01 9.22 15.13
C ASN A 138 -9.45 7.80 14.99
N CYS A 139 -9.50 7.23 13.78
CA CYS A 139 -8.93 5.91 13.48
C CYS A 139 -7.62 6.04 12.70
N HIS A 140 -7.55 6.99 11.77
CA HIS A 140 -6.35 7.26 10.96
C HIS A 140 -5.52 8.39 11.58
N LEU A 141 -4.88 8.08 12.70
CA LEU A 141 -4.25 9.06 13.60
C LEU A 141 -3.01 9.78 13.03
N TYR A 142 -2.45 9.31 11.92
CA TYR A 142 -1.19 9.82 11.39
C TYR A 142 -1.38 10.95 10.39
N LYS A 143 -0.33 11.76 10.22
CA LYS A 143 -0.31 12.85 9.23
C LYS A 143 -0.69 12.32 7.84
N GLY A 144 -1.67 12.96 7.21
CA GLY A 144 -2.27 12.50 5.95
C GLY A 144 -3.56 11.68 6.14
N GLY A 145 -3.93 11.36 7.38
CA GLY A 145 -5.14 10.62 7.69
C GLY A 145 -5.18 9.27 6.94
N PRO A 146 -6.29 8.94 6.26
CA PRO A 146 -6.38 7.70 5.49
C PRO A 146 -5.37 7.60 4.33
N GLU A 147 -4.83 8.72 3.83
CA GLU A 147 -3.78 8.73 2.79
C GLU A 147 -2.36 8.51 3.34
N ASN A 148 -2.19 8.33 4.65
CA ASN A 148 -0.88 8.02 5.22
C ASN A 148 -0.33 6.71 4.63
N CYS A 149 0.96 6.69 4.26
CA CYS A 149 1.57 5.51 3.63
C CYS A 149 1.38 4.23 4.46
N THR A 150 1.41 4.33 5.80
CA THR A 150 1.27 3.18 6.71
C THR A 150 -0.15 2.64 6.85
N THR A 151 -1.15 3.34 6.28
CA THR A 151 -2.52 2.82 6.16
C THR A 151 -2.55 1.61 5.22
N CYS A 152 -1.75 1.64 4.15
CA CYS A 152 -1.65 0.57 3.17
C CYS A 152 -0.33 -0.21 3.27
N HIS A 153 0.79 0.49 3.50
CA HIS A 153 2.14 -0.06 3.55
C HIS A 153 2.63 -0.25 4.98
N GLY A 154 2.47 -1.46 5.50
CA GLY A 154 3.08 -1.86 6.76
C GLY A 154 2.13 -1.64 7.93
N ASN A 155 2.71 -1.13 9.00
CA ASN A 155 2.03 -0.67 10.19
C ASN A 155 2.90 0.41 10.85
N LYS A 156 2.46 0.90 12.02
CA LYS A 156 3.17 1.89 12.83
C LYS A 156 4.65 1.58 13.04
N ASN A 157 4.99 0.30 13.24
CA ASN A 157 6.33 -0.13 13.64
C ASN A 157 7.22 -0.44 12.45
N SER A 158 6.62 -0.72 11.29
CA SER A 158 7.37 -1.09 10.10
C SER A 158 6.50 -0.87 8.87
N ASN A 159 6.94 0.02 7.99
CA ASN A 159 6.39 0.25 6.66
C ASN A 159 6.51 -0.97 5.73
N ALA A 160 7.27 -2.01 6.13
CA ALA A 160 7.25 -3.32 5.49
C ALA A 160 7.55 -4.51 6.44
N PRO A 161 7.20 -5.78 6.09
CA PRO A 161 6.31 -6.02 4.99
C PRO A 161 4.94 -5.52 5.43
N PRO A 162 4.22 -4.80 4.56
CA PRO A 162 2.78 -4.75 4.73
C PRO A 162 2.27 -6.17 4.74
N ARG A 163 1.14 -6.36 5.41
CA ARG A 163 0.15 -7.28 4.89
C ARG A 163 -0.04 -6.92 3.41
N ASP A 164 0.23 -7.83 2.48
CA ASP A 164 0.06 -7.51 1.06
C ASP A 164 -1.41 -7.20 0.73
N LEU A 165 -1.68 -6.68 -0.47
CA LEU A 165 -3.06 -6.33 -0.89
C LEU A 165 -4.03 -7.52 -0.86
N SER A 166 -3.52 -8.76 -0.89
CA SER A 166 -4.30 -10.00 -0.80
C SER A 166 -4.43 -10.53 0.63
N GLY A 167 -3.76 -9.89 1.58
CA GLY A 167 -3.84 -10.23 2.99
C GLY A 167 -2.77 -11.15 3.54
N ASN A 168 -1.73 -11.45 2.77
CA ASN A 168 -0.68 -12.36 3.18
C ASN A 168 0.37 -11.69 4.08
N TYR A 169 1.02 -12.51 4.91
CA TYR A 169 2.11 -12.11 5.80
C TYR A 169 3.39 -12.95 5.63
N SER A 170 3.31 -14.06 4.90
CA SER A 170 4.43 -14.99 4.73
C SER A 170 5.45 -14.42 3.75
N ASN A 171 6.74 -14.52 4.06
CA ASN A 171 7.82 -14.15 3.14
C ASN A 171 7.88 -15.03 1.87
N THR A 172 7.12 -16.14 1.84
CA THR A 172 6.92 -16.95 0.63
C THR A 172 5.85 -16.38 -0.31
N SER A 173 5.08 -15.38 0.13
CA SER A 173 4.12 -14.68 -0.71
C SER A 173 4.81 -13.58 -1.52
N ARG A 174 4.45 -13.45 -2.81
CA ARG A 174 5.01 -12.45 -3.74
C ARG A 174 5.01 -11.02 -3.18
N GLY A 175 3.89 -10.58 -2.59
CA GLY A 175 3.73 -9.21 -2.09
C GLY A 175 4.50 -8.91 -0.79
N VAL A 176 4.97 -9.95 -0.09
CA VAL A 176 5.72 -9.83 1.16
C VAL A 176 7.20 -10.06 0.91
N GLY A 177 7.55 -11.22 0.35
CA GLY A 177 8.90 -11.60 -0.08
C GLY A 177 10.01 -11.27 0.91
N ALA A 178 11.14 -10.85 0.36
CA ALA A 178 12.35 -10.49 1.08
C ALA A 178 12.37 -9.04 1.60
N HIS A 179 11.24 -8.35 1.74
CA HIS A 179 11.25 -6.96 2.24
C HIS A 179 11.96 -6.80 3.59
N GLN A 180 11.77 -7.75 4.52
CA GLN A 180 12.34 -7.63 5.86
C GLN A 180 13.85 -7.70 5.91
N VAL A 181 14.44 -8.66 5.20
CA VAL A 181 15.90 -8.83 5.23
C VAL A 181 16.60 -7.61 4.62
N HIS A 182 15.96 -6.91 3.68
CA HIS A 182 16.49 -5.70 3.08
C HIS A 182 16.25 -4.44 3.93
N LEU A 183 15.01 -4.20 4.39
CA LEU A 183 14.64 -2.94 5.05
C LEU A 183 14.98 -2.87 6.54
N LYS A 184 14.90 -4.01 7.25
CA LYS A 184 15.42 -4.09 8.62
C LYS A 184 16.91 -4.44 8.65
N GLY A 185 17.42 -4.99 7.55
CA GLY A 185 18.74 -5.56 7.46
C GLY A 185 18.82 -6.94 8.12
N ASN A 186 20.04 -7.45 8.10
CA ASN A 186 20.48 -8.63 8.81
C ASN A 186 21.86 -8.33 9.44
N MET A 187 22.50 -9.34 10.03
CA MET A 187 23.85 -9.18 10.58
C MET A 187 24.95 -9.31 9.50
N GLU A 188 24.59 -9.24 8.22
CA GLU A 188 25.45 -9.66 7.11
C GLU A 188 25.59 -8.61 6.02
N GLY A 189 24.76 -7.56 5.96
CA GLY A 189 24.85 -6.57 4.90
C GLY A 189 24.23 -5.21 5.22
N LYS A 190 24.47 -4.26 4.33
CA LYS A 190 23.88 -2.91 4.38
C LYS A 190 22.35 -2.96 4.28
N VAL A 191 21.69 -2.21 5.16
CA VAL A 191 20.23 -1.96 5.11
C VAL A 191 19.89 -1.17 3.85
N LEU A 192 18.83 -1.59 3.16
CA LEU A 192 18.28 -0.90 2.00
C LEU A 192 17.02 -0.11 2.37
N LEU A 193 16.66 0.82 1.51
CA LEU A 193 15.46 1.64 1.58
C LEU A 193 14.49 1.25 0.46
N CYS A 194 13.22 1.66 0.55
CA CYS A 194 12.25 1.38 -0.50
C CYS A 194 12.69 1.96 -1.87
N GLY A 195 13.31 3.15 -1.84
CA GLY A 195 13.85 3.83 -3.01
C GLY A 195 15.04 3.14 -3.67
N ASP A 196 15.63 2.14 -3.01
CA ASP A 196 16.71 1.35 -3.60
C ASP A 196 16.21 0.38 -4.67
N CYS A 197 14.91 0.06 -4.66
CA CYS A 197 14.29 -0.87 -5.61
C CYS A 197 13.09 -0.26 -6.33
N HIS A 198 12.38 0.70 -5.75
CA HIS A 198 11.13 1.23 -6.28
C HIS A 198 11.20 2.75 -6.45
N ASN A 199 10.34 3.29 -7.31
CA ASN A 199 10.03 4.72 -7.27
C ASN A 199 8.99 4.98 -6.18
N VAL A 200 9.42 5.48 -5.01
CA VAL A 200 8.52 5.70 -3.87
C VAL A 200 7.65 6.93 -4.15
N PRO A 201 6.32 6.79 -4.25
CA PRO A 201 5.44 7.90 -4.56
C PRO A 201 5.38 8.91 -3.42
N GLY A 202 5.26 10.20 -3.75
CA GLY A 202 5.12 11.27 -2.77
C GLY A 202 3.71 11.36 -2.16
N SER A 203 2.71 10.78 -2.83
CA SER A 203 1.31 10.76 -2.40
C SER A 203 0.54 9.56 -2.95
N VAL A 204 -0.65 9.29 -2.42
CA VAL A 204 -1.56 8.25 -2.94
C VAL A 204 -1.90 8.50 -4.41
N SER A 205 -2.11 9.75 -4.81
CA SER A 205 -2.49 10.15 -6.16
C SER A 205 -1.32 10.29 -7.14
N THR A 206 -0.10 9.92 -6.74
CA THR A 206 1.05 9.99 -7.65
C THR A 206 0.82 9.03 -8.83
N PRO A 207 0.99 9.47 -10.10
CA PRO A 207 0.82 8.59 -11.25
C PRO A 207 1.67 7.31 -11.12
N GLY A 208 1.07 6.15 -11.37
CA GLY A 208 1.71 4.83 -11.20
C GLY A 208 1.67 4.26 -9.77
N HIS A 209 1.11 4.97 -8.79
CA HIS A 209 0.96 4.40 -7.44
C HIS A 209 -0.31 3.54 -7.33
N THR A 210 -1.47 4.10 -7.71
CA THR A 210 -2.78 3.44 -7.64
C THR A 210 -3.29 3.19 -9.06
N ASP A 211 -2.65 2.27 -9.76
CA ASP A 211 -3.04 1.87 -11.11
C ASP A 211 -3.61 0.43 -11.15
N PRO A 212 -4.18 0.01 -12.29
CA PRO A 212 -4.76 -1.33 -12.44
C PRO A 212 -3.77 -2.49 -12.46
N ASP A 213 -2.44 -2.29 -12.58
CA ASP A 213 -1.47 -3.39 -12.56
C ASP A 213 -1.32 -3.97 -11.13
N LEU A 214 -1.68 -3.17 -10.10
CA LEU A 214 -1.68 -3.55 -8.68
C LEU A 214 -0.30 -4.01 -8.16
N ARG A 215 0.77 -3.72 -8.90
CA ARG A 215 2.15 -4.17 -8.62
C ARG A 215 3.08 -2.98 -8.70
N ALA A 216 3.85 -2.77 -7.63
CA ALA A 216 4.90 -1.76 -7.65
C ALA A 216 6.04 -2.17 -8.60
N GLU A 217 6.47 -1.25 -9.46
CA GLU A 217 7.56 -1.49 -10.40
C GLU A 217 8.90 -1.58 -9.66
N VAL A 218 9.72 -2.57 -10.03
CA VAL A 218 11.07 -2.74 -9.51
C VAL A 218 12.06 -2.09 -10.48
N LEU A 219 12.54 -0.90 -10.12
CA LEU A 219 13.40 -0.01 -10.90
C LEU A 219 14.82 0.07 -10.32
N MET A 220 15.42 -1.10 -10.02
CA MET A 220 16.77 -1.21 -9.43
C MET A 220 17.84 -0.47 -10.23
N SER A 221 17.67 -0.32 -11.55
CA SER A 221 18.63 0.41 -12.40
C SER A 221 18.76 1.90 -12.08
N SER A 222 17.84 2.47 -11.29
CA SER A 222 17.96 3.84 -10.77
C SER A 222 18.81 3.95 -9.50
N ASN A 223 19.10 2.82 -8.85
CA ASN A 223 19.92 2.77 -7.64
C ASN A 223 21.42 2.76 -7.98
N PRO A 224 22.20 3.77 -7.54
CA PRO A 224 23.64 3.83 -7.77
C PRO A 224 24.42 2.62 -7.26
N LEU A 225 23.97 1.99 -6.17
CA LEU A 225 24.60 0.80 -5.62
C LEU A 225 24.32 -0.43 -6.49
N ALA A 226 23.09 -0.61 -6.97
CA ALA A 226 22.73 -1.77 -7.81
C ALA A 226 23.48 -1.77 -9.15
N VAL A 227 23.76 -0.59 -9.70
CA VAL A 227 24.51 -0.39 -10.97
C VAL A 227 26.01 -0.14 -10.75
N LEU A 228 26.52 -0.36 -9.54
CA LEU A 228 27.90 -0.04 -9.21
C LEU A 228 28.87 -0.85 -10.06
N LYS A 229 29.70 -0.14 -10.83
CA LYS A 229 30.77 -0.73 -11.63
C LYS A 229 31.95 -1.08 -10.74
N THR A 230 32.60 -2.21 -11.02
CA THR A 230 33.82 -2.64 -10.32
C THR A 230 34.90 -3.02 -11.32
N ASN A 231 36.16 -3.00 -10.89
CA ASN A 231 37.35 -3.09 -11.77
C ASN A 231 37.49 -1.88 -12.73
N ASP A 232 37.11 -0.69 -12.27
CA ASP A 232 37.29 0.56 -13.01
C ASP A 232 38.79 0.93 -13.07
N PRO A 233 39.37 1.31 -14.23
CA PRO A 233 40.78 1.69 -14.35
C PRO A 233 41.25 2.83 -13.43
N SER A 234 40.32 3.59 -12.84
CA SER A 234 40.62 4.64 -11.86
C SER A 234 40.73 4.15 -10.41
N THR A 235 40.45 2.87 -10.13
CA THR A 235 40.56 2.30 -8.77
C THR A 235 41.94 1.68 -8.53
N SER A 236 42.37 1.64 -7.26
CA SER A 236 43.68 1.09 -6.89
C SER A 236 43.78 -0.42 -7.09
N GLU A 237 42.66 -1.11 -7.08
CA GLU A 237 42.56 -2.56 -7.25
C GLU A 237 42.22 -2.97 -8.69
N TYR A 238 42.42 -2.07 -9.66
CA TYR A 238 42.22 -2.37 -11.07
C TYR A 238 43.13 -3.54 -11.52
N ASP A 239 42.55 -4.48 -12.26
CA ASP A 239 43.28 -5.54 -12.94
C ASP A 239 42.99 -5.48 -14.44
N SER A 240 44.01 -5.22 -15.23
CA SER A 240 43.92 -5.09 -16.69
C SER A 240 43.58 -6.40 -17.41
N ASN A 241 43.71 -7.54 -16.73
CA ASN A 241 43.35 -8.85 -17.29
C ASN A 241 41.86 -9.18 -17.11
N LEU A 242 41.14 -8.36 -16.35
CA LEU A 242 39.70 -8.53 -16.12
C LEU A 242 38.89 -7.45 -16.83
N PRO A 243 37.64 -7.76 -17.23
CA PRO A 243 36.76 -6.75 -17.81
C PRO A 243 36.33 -5.71 -16.76
N LEU A 244 35.78 -4.60 -17.25
CA LEU A 244 34.96 -3.73 -16.42
C LEU A 244 33.62 -4.43 -16.14
N PHE A 245 33.28 -4.64 -14.87
CA PHE A 245 32.01 -5.26 -14.50
C PHE A 245 30.96 -4.16 -14.44
N THR A 246 30.01 -4.18 -15.38
CA THR A 246 28.91 -3.19 -15.45
C THR A 246 27.58 -3.90 -15.20
N PRO A 247 27.01 -3.80 -14.00
CA PRO A 247 25.71 -4.38 -13.72
C PRO A 247 24.62 -3.74 -14.59
N ASN A 248 23.65 -4.56 -14.99
CA ASN A 248 22.41 -4.13 -15.64
C ASN A 248 21.25 -4.82 -14.90
N PRO A 249 20.81 -4.28 -13.75
CA PRO A 249 19.87 -4.96 -12.87
C PRO A 249 18.57 -5.34 -13.58
N VAL A 250 18.13 -6.58 -13.38
CA VAL A 250 16.86 -7.09 -13.93
C VAL A 250 16.05 -7.75 -12.83
N TYR A 251 14.77 -7.41 -12.77
CA TYR A 251 13.77 -8.16 -12.03
C TYR A 251 12.87 -8.93 -13.00
N ASP A 252 12.92 -10.26 -12.96
CA ASP A 252 12.05 -11.13 -13.73
C ASP A 252 10.73 -11.33 -12.96
N LEU A 253 9.65 -10.73 -13.46
CA LEU A 253 8.32 -10.80 -12.86
C LEU A 253 7.68 -12.21 -12.87
N ALA A 254 8.08 -13.06 -13.81
CA ALA A 254 7.55 -14.41 -13.95
C ALA A 254 8.20 -15.34 -12.93
N ASN A 255 9.53 -15.30 -12.83
CA ASN A 255 10.31 -16.17 -11.96
C ASN A 255 10.59 -15.55 -10.58
N LEU A 256 10.24 -14.28 -10.37
CA LEU A 256 10.53 -13.50 -9.16
C LEU A 256 12.02 -13.39 -8.86
N THR A 257 12.89 -13.41 -9.87
CA THR A 257 14.35 -13.39 -9.68
C THR A 257 14.94 -12.01 -9.87
N CYS A 258 15.95 -11.68 -9.07
CA CYS A 258 16.72 -10.45 -9.18
C CYS A 258 18.15 -10.77 -9.64
N SER A 259 18.54 -10.35 -10.83
CA SER A 259 19.85 -10.69 -11.42
C SER A 259 20.61 -9.46 -11.94
N ASN A 260 21.87 -9.66 -12.33
CA ASN A 260 22.72 -8.64 -12.95
C ASN A 260 22.86 -7.33 -12.13
N THR A 261 22.81 -7.45 -10.80
CA THR A 261 22.98 -6.34 -9.86
C THR A 261 24.23 -6.55 -9.02
N TYR A 262 24.90 -5.45 -8.66
CA TYR A 262 26.03 -5.48 -7.74
C TYR A 262 25.67 -6.22 -6.43
N CYS A 263 24.48 -5.95 -5.88
CA CYS A 263 24.07 -6.53 -4.59
C CYS A 263 24.03 -8.07 -4.60
N HIS A 264 23.75 -8.67 -5.76
CA HIS A 264 23.60 -10.12 -5.92
C HIS A 264 24.76 -10.74 -6.68
N GLY A 265 25.96 -10.17 -6.65
CA GLY A 265 27.16 -10.86 -7.14
C GLY A 265 27.69 -10.40 -8.49
N TYR A 266 27.06 -9.41 -9.14
CA TYR A 266 27.58 -8.85 -10.39
C TYR A 266 28.71 -7.84 -10.14
N PHE A 267 29.85 -8.30 -9.65
CA PHE A 267 31.04 -7.49 -9.39
C PHE A 267 32.32 -8.32 -9.56
N LYS A 268 33.48 -7.66 -9.54
CA LYS A 268 34.79 -8.29 -9.59
C LYS A 268 34.92 -9.35 -8.47
N ASN A 269 35.23 -10.60 -8.83
CA ASN A 269 35.25 -11.78 -7.94
C ASN A 269 33.87 -12.25 -7.39
N GLY A 270 32.77 -11.68 -7.87
CA GLY A 270 31.42 -12.14 -7.53
C GLY A 270 30.94 -13.30 -8.42
N ASN A 271 29.77 -13.82 -8.10
CA ASN A 271 29.04 -14.79 -8.90
C ASN A 271 28.10 -14.05 -9.86
N LEU A 272 28.56 -13.85 -11.09
CA LEU A 272 27.84 -13.08 -12.11
C LEU A 272 26.50 -13.72 -12.54
N THR A 273 26.29 -15.00 -12.24
CA THR A 273 25.07 -15.74 -12.59
C THR A 273 24.07 -15.85 -11.44
N ASN A 274 24.39 -15.28 -10.28
CA ASN A 274 23.50 -15.36 -9.14
C ASN A 274 22.22 -14.55 -9.37
N ALA A 275 21.10 -15.22 -9.11
CA ALA A 275 19.75 -14.72 -9.39
C ALA A 275 18.79 -15.21 -8.30
N PRO A 276 18.89 -14.67 -7.07
CA PRO A 276 18.02 -15.06 -5.98
C PRO A 276 16.54 -14.78 -6.31
N VAL A 277 15.68 -15.64 -5.79
CA VAL A 277 14.23 -15.60 -5.92
C VAL A 277 13.66 -14.82 -4.73
N TRP A 278 12.93 -13.75 -5.01
CA TRP A 278 12.40 -12.75 -4.09
C TRP A 278 11.65 -13.32 -2.87
N ASN A 279 10.94 -14.43 -3.06
CA ASN A 279 10.13 -15.07 -2.03
C ASN A 279 10.68 -16.46 -1.63
N ASN A 280 11.96 -16.74 -1.89
CA ASN A 280 12.61 -17.98 -1.47
C ASN A 280 14.00 -17.69 -0.86
N PRO A 281 14.10 -17.63 0.48
CA PRO A 281 15.34 -17.35 1.20
C PRO A 281 16.50 -18.32 0.90
N ALA A 282 16.21 -19.57 0.49
CA ALA A 282 17.25 -20.57 0.21
C ALA A 282 18.09 -20.23 -1.04
N THR A 283 17.67 -19.23 -1.82
CA THR A 283 18.38 -18.83 -3.05
C THR A 283 19.41 -17.72 -2.85
N SER A 284 19.54 -17.19 -1.63
CA SER A 284 20.46 -16.11 -1.28
C SER A 284 21.33 -16.44 -0.06
N GLU A 285 21.69 -17.72 0.10
CA GLU A 285 22.56 -18.17 1.19
C GLU A 285 24.00 -17.67 1.01
N CYS A 286 24.79 -17.67 2.09
CA CYS A 286 26.22 -17.37 2.04
C CYS A 286 26.90 -18.24 0.97
N GLY A 287 27.70 -17.62 0.10
CA GLY A 287 28.30 -18.30 -1.06
C GLY A 287 27.59 -18.07 -2.38
N SER A 288 26.34 -17.58 -2.34
CA SER A 288 25.57 -17.26 -3.56
C SER A 288 26.14 -16.04 -4.30
N CYS A 289 26.49 -14.96 -3.59
CA CYS A 289 27.00 -13.72 -4.19
C CYS A 289 28.49 -13.76 -4.55
N HIS A 290 29.31 -14.42 -3.73
CA HIS A 290 30.73 -14.68 -4.00
C HIS A 290 31.15 -15.99 -3.35
N GLY A 291 32.24 -16.60 -3.83
CA GLY A 291 32.62 -17.94 -3.40
C GLY A 291 31.79 -19.01 -4.09
N ASN A 292 31.33 -19.99 -3.32
CA ASN A 292 30.39 -21.03 -3.75
C ASN A 292 29.58 -21.55 -2.55
N GLY A 293 28.56 -22.39 -2.79
CA GLY A 293 27.67 -22.91 -1.74
C GLY A 293 28.37 -23.71 -0.62
N SER A 294 29.59 -24.20 -0.85
CA SER A 294 30.39 -24.89 0.18
C SER A 294 31.43 -23.99 0.86
N ASN A 295 31.80 -22.88 0.22
CA ASN A 295 32.79 -21.93 0.69
C ASN A 295 32.34 -20.50 0.36
N PRO A 296 31.78 -19.76 1.34
CA PRO A 296 31.27 -18.44 1.10
C PRO A 296 32.37 -17.38 1.00
N LEU A 297 33.65 -17.73 0.98
CA LEU A 297 34.76 -16.77 0.90
C LEU A 297 35.02 -16.30 -0.55
N PRO A 298 35.58 -15.10 -0.76
CA PRO A 298 35.99 -14.63 -2.08
C PRO A 298 36.92 -15.63 -2.78
N LYS A 299 36.75 -15.81 -4.08
CA LYS A 299 37.60 -16.72 -4.86
C LYS A 299 39.05 -16.25 -4.82
N THR A 300 39.94 -17.13 -4.39
CA THR A 300 41.37 -16.86 -4.39
C THR A 300 41.94 -16.92 -5.81
N SER A 301 43.17 -16.45 -6.00
CA SER A 301 43.92 -16.66 -7.23
C SER A 301 44.09 -18.13 -7.61
N ALA A 302 44.03 -19.05 -6.64
CA ALA A 302 44.06 -20.50 -6.89
C ALA A 302 42.73 -21.02 -7.47
N ASP A 303 41.62 -20.33 -7.21
CA ASP A 303 40.26 -20.69 -7.63
C ASP A 303 39.77 -19.84 -8.82
N GLY A 304 40.70 -19.19 -9.54
CA GLY A 304 40.39 -18.33 -10.69
C GLY A 304 39.83 -16.96 -10.34
N GLY A 305 39.95 -16.51 -9.08
CA GLY A 305 39.67 -15.14 -8.67
C GLY A 305 40.94 -14.27 -8.62
N THR A 306 40.83 -13.07 -8.05
CA THR A 306 41.96 -12.14 -7.84
C THR A 306 42.30 -11.90 -6.38
N HIS A 307 41.57 -12.51 -5.45
CA HIS A 307 41.88 -12.38 -4.03
C HIS A 307 43.17 -13.15 -3.68
N PRO A 308 44.09 -12.59 -2.87
CA PRO A 308 45.27 -13.32 -2.40
C PRO A 308 44.89 -14.62 -1.66
N ASN A 309 45.76 -15.63 -1.72
CA ASN A 309 45.53 -16.89 -1.01
C ASN A 309 45.85 -16.75 0.50
N VAL A 310 45.00 -16.05 1.24
CA VAL A 310 45.10 -15.80 2.68
C VAL A 310 43.80 -16.15 3.39
N GLN A 311 43.89 -16.77 4.57
CA GLN A 311 42.73 -17.21 5.35
C GLN A 311 42.41 -16.30 6.54
N ASN A 312 43.35 -15.45 6.97
CA ASN A 312 43.12 -14.48 8.05
C ASN A 312 42.57 -13.18 7.48
N CYS A 313 41.27 -13.17 7.18
CA CYS A 313 40.57 -12.05 6.54
C CYS A 313 40.66 -10.75 7.35
N SER A 314 40.65 -10.85 8.68
CA SER A 314 40.68 -9.68 9.58
C SER A 314 41.95 -8.84 9.47
N LEU A 315 43.06 -9.37 8.92
CA LEU A 315 44.28 -8.60 8.69
C LEU A 315 44.07 -7.47 7.69
N CYS A 316 43.25 -7.72 6.66
CA CYS A 316 42.94 -6.76 5.61
C CYS A 316 41.55 -6.15 5.79
N HIS A 317 40.57 -6.92 6.22
CA HIS A 317 39.16 -6.53 6.31
C HIS A 317 38.69 -6.27 7.76
N ALA A 318 39.59 -5.80 8.63
CA ALA A 318 39.34 -5.57 10.06
C ALA A 318 38.10 -4.70 10.36
N GLY A 319 37.69 -3.85 9.43
CA GLY A 319 36.51 -2.99 9.57
C GLY A 319 35.18 -3.71 9.32
N VAL A 320 35.21 -4.93 8.77
CA VAL A 320 34.03 -5.70 8.35
C VAL A 320 33.94 -7.02 9.07
N ILE A 321 35.05 -7.74 9.23
CA ILE A 321 35.08 -9.12 9.75
C ILE A 321 36.17 -9.34 10.80
N ASP A 322 35.88 -10.17 11.81
CA ASP A 322 36.83 -10.58 12.84
C ASP A 322 37.66 -11.83 12.45
N ALA A 323 38.57 -12.24 13.34
CA ALA A 323 39.42 -13.41 13.14
C ALA A 323 38.66 -14.75 13.09
N ASN A 324 37.40 -14.78 13.52
CA ASN A 324 36.50 -15.94 13.49
C ASN A 324 35.50 -15.87 12.34
N LEU A 325 35.71 -14.98 11.36
CA LEU A 325 34.83 -14.75 10.21
C LEU A 325 33.43 -14.24 10.59
N LYS A 326 33.29 -13.54 11.71
CA LYS A 326 32.04 -12.87 12.10
C LYS A 326 32.07 -11.41 11.68
N PHE A 327 30.93 -10.92 11.18
CA PHE A 327 30.76 -9.51 10.86
C PHE A 327 30.86 -8.66 12.13
N VAL A 328 31.85 -7.76 12.18
CA VAL A 328 31.94 -6.71 13.21
C VAL A 328 31.14 -5.46 12.81
N ASN A 329 30.94 -5.27 11.50
CA ASN A 329 30.08 -4.23 10.97
C ASN A 329 29.43 -4.66 9.65
N ALA A 330 28.19 -5.18 9.75
CA ALA A 330 27.38 -5.61 8.61
C ALA A 330 27.11 -4.47 7.61
N SER A 331 27.03 -3.22 8.06
CA SER A 331 26.69 -2.09 7.18
C SER A 331 27.76 -1.79 6.13
N LYS A 332 28.94 -2.39 6.27
CA LYS A 332 30.07 -2.28 5.34
C LYS A 332 30.17 -3.45 4.37
N HIS A 333 29.32 -4.47 4.50
CA HIS A 333 29.26 -5.56 3.53
C HIS A 333 28.17 -5.25 2.51
N ILE A 334 28.53 -5.28 1.22
CA ILE A 334 27.69 -4.84 0.09
C ILE A 334 27.35 -3.34 0.17
N ASP A 335 28.30 -2.50 0.64
CA ASP A 335 28.12 -1.04 0.73
C ASP A 335 28.69 -0.26 -0.46
N GLY A 336 29.27 -0.97 -1.43
CA GLY A 336 29.87 -0.42 -2.63
C GLY A 336 31.34 -0.04 -2.49
N LYS A 337 32.00 -0.47 -1.40
CA LYS A 337 33.42 -0.19 -1.15
C LYS A 337 34.15 -1.47 -0.77
N LEU A 338 35.46 -1.46 -0.97
CA LEU A 338 36.35 -2.48 -0.44
C LEU A 338 36.91 -1.98 0.89
N ASN A 339 36.75 -2.73 1.97
CA ASN A 339 37.44 -2.42 3.22
C ASN A 339 38.86 -3.00 3.16
N LEU A 340 39.90 -2.18 3.20
CA LEU A 340 41.28 -2.62 3.21
C LEU A 340 42.08 -1.89 4.31
N PHE A 341 42.73 -2.65 5.18
CA PHE A 341 43.45 -2.19 6.36
C PHE A 341 42.64 -1.21 7.22
N GLY A 342 41.34 -1.51 7.41
CA GLY A 342 40.41 -0.71 8.20
C GLY A 342 39.86 0.54 7.50
N LYS A 343 40.22 0.79 6.23
CA LYS A 343 39.74 1.92 5.43
C LYS A 343 38.84 1.45 4.30
N ASP A 344 37.80 2.22 3.98
CA ASP A 344 36.97 1.91 2.82
C ASP A 344 37.56 2.63 1.59
N ILE A 345 37.84 1.85 0.54
CA ILE A 345 38.38 2.33 -0.74
C ILE A 345 37.40 2.04 -1.87
N LYS A 346 37.53 2.79 -2.97
CA LYS A 346 36.77 2.52 -4.20
C LYS A 346 37.20 1.17 -4.77
N TYR A 347 36.23 0.42 -5.29
CA TYR A 347 36.40 -0.94 -5.81
C TYR A 347 35.85 -1.04 -7.23
#